data_AF-A0A1Q8CPT1-F1
#
_entry.id   AF-A0A1Q8CPT1-F1
#
_cell.length_a   1.000
_cell.length_b   1.000
_cell.length_c   1.000
_cell.angle_alpha   90.00
_cell.angle_beta   90.00
_cell.angle_gamma   90.00
#
_symmetry.space_group_name_H-M   'P 1'
#
loop_
_entity.id
_entity.type
_entity.pdbx_description
1 polymer ?
#
loop_
_entity_poly.entity_id
_entity_poly.type
_entity_poly.pdbx_seq_one_letter_code
_entity_poly.pdbx_strand_id
1 'polypeptide(L)'
;MVDGRVERRTRGPARSSAGRVQAYLGRCGAAEAVANRDRFGGVTLQGLSGLRVARALARAGELRGVDLDPAAYLARGRPRPPVVEGQLGLELDLPGFDWVEAQAELGLPVVRSAGTRLRIGQLDELKAELHREYPVPVSVTLVLDGGWLGSRHSGVLAEQLRAADRDVSLVLGAPFDPLDSSYKVAGLQRLLRWSTRTGRRLELLRTGPVGIPAVAAGARLAAVGLSSSTRHLGGPVARRADGVRPRRSPQVFVPRLLNWQRGIDLRGTAVTDCGCAACARAGSGLTRFGVAFDSAVPAALRAAAQEHDSHALAGVVRAVLAAPDPKDELIRLRQDAQELAAETELPLPRWLDHWT
;
A
#
# COMPACT_ATOMS: atom_id res chain seq x y z
N MET A 1 55.24 -8.63 -21.09
CA MET A 1 54.26 -9.26 -20.16
C MET A 1 54.14 -8.34 -18.95
N VAL A 2 53.07 -7.55 -18.90
CA VAL A 2 52.82 -6.59 -17.82
C VAL A 2 51.71 -7.18 -16.96
N ASP A 3 52.06 -7.50 -15.72
CA ASP A 3 51.21 -8.21 -14.78
C ASP A 3 50.25 -7.21 -14.10
N GLY A 4 49.04 -7.11 -14.63
CA GLY A 4 48.00 -6.20 -14.16
C GLY A 4 47.26 -6.74 -12.95
N ARG A 5 47.72 -6.40 -11.74
CA ARG A 5 46.96 -6.64 -10.50
C ARG A 5 45.68 -5.81 -10.49
N VAL A 6 44.55 -6.50 -10.67
CA VAL A 6 43.21 -5.95 -10.46
C VAL A 6 42.98 -5.77 -8.94
N GLU A 7 43.06 -4.53 -8.47
CA GLU A 7 42.64 -4.17 -7.10
C GLU A 7 41.15 -4.46 -6.92
N ARG A 8 40.84 -5.47 -6.11
CA ARG A 8 39.48 -5.67 -5.57
C ARG A 8 39.18 -4.53 -4.62
N ARG A 9 38.45 -3.52 -5.11
CA ARG A 9 37.75 -2.55 -4.26
C ARG A 9 36.80 -3.31 -3.32
N THR A 10 37.17 -3.36 -2.04
CA THR A 10 36.29 -3.76 -0.96
C THR A 10 35.16 -2.75 -0.87
N ARG A 11 33.96 -3.14 -1.34
CA ARG A 11 32.73 -2.38 -1.09
C ARG A 11 32.51 -2.41 0.43
N GLY A 12 32.67 -1.26 1.08
CA GLY A 12 32.24 -1.08 2.47
C GLY A 12 30.76 -1.46 2.63
N PRO A 13 30.29 -1.79 3.85
CA PRO A 13 28.91 -2.18 4.09
C PRO A 13 28.00 -1.06 3.58
N ALA A 14 27.24 -1.36 2.52
CA ALA A 14 26.24 -0.45 2.00
C ALA A 14 25.27 -0.20 3.16
N ARG A 15 25.25 1.03 3.68
CA ARG A 15 24.16 1.50 4.55
C ARG A 15 22.90 1.27 3.73
N SER A 16 22.14 0.24 4.06
CA SER A 16 20.85 -0.02 3.41
C SER A 16 20.00 1.19 3.72
N SER A 17 19.84 2.10 2.75
CA SER A 17 18.87 3.17 2.89
C SER A 17 17.53 2.50 3.19
N ALA A 18 16.96 2.76 4.38
CA ALA A 18 15.62 2.32 4.68
C ALA A 18 14.71 2.65 3.49
N GLY A 19 13.79 1.77 3.15
CA GLY A 19 12.80 2.06 2.11
C GLY A 19 11.95 3.28 2.47
N ARG A 20 10.96 3.58 1.64
CA ARG A 20 10.07 4.71 1.86
C ARG A 20 8.63 4.26 2.08
N VAL A 21 7.92 4.95 2.96
CA VAL A 21 6.46 4.82 3.07
C VAL A 21 5.83 6.00 2.33
N GLN A 22 4.84 5.74 1.49
CA GLN A 22 4.13 6.75 0.71
C GLN A 22 2.63 6.61 0.88
N ALA A 23 1.88 7.68 0.64
CA ALA A 23 0.43 7.59 0.56
C ALA A 23 0.01 6.95 -0.77
N TYR A 24 -0.88 5.95 -0.71
CA TYR A 24 -1.53 5.37 -1.88
C TYR A 24 -2.87 6.06 -2.11
N LEU A 25 -2.99 6.80 -3.22
CA LEU A 25 -4.14 7.64 -3.52
C LEU A 25 -4.95 7.05 -4.68
N GLY A 26 -6.23 6.82 -4.41
CA GLY A 26 -7.22 6.37 -5.39
C GLY A 26 -7.67 7.52 -6.31
N ARG A 27 -8.94 7.90 -6.22
CA ARG A 27 -9.45 9.12 -6.86
C ARG A 27 -9.01 10.32 -6.02
N CYS A 28 -8.13 11.15 -6.58
CA CYS A 28 -7.62 12.38 -5.96
C CYS A 28 -7.40 13.46 -7.03
N GLY A 29 -7.27 14.71 -6.58
CA GLY A 29 -6.81 15.83 -7.42
C GLY A 29 -5.30 16.09 -7.27
N ALA A 30 -4.74 16.93 -8.14
CA ALA A 30 -3.31 17.29 -8.08
C ALA A 30 -2.91 17.95 -6.76
N ALA A 31 -3.73 18.86 -6.23
CA ALA A 31 -3.46 19.51 -4.93
C ALA A 31 -3.43 18.51 -3.76
N GLU A 32 -4.31 17.52 -3.77
CA GLU A 32 -4.32 16.46 -2.76
C GLU A 32 -3.09 15.55 -2.89
N ALA A 33 -2.69 15.23 -4.11
CA ALA A 33 -1.47 14.47 -4.38
C ALA A 33 -0.22 15.20 -3.88
N VAL A 34 -0.10 16.51 -4.15
CA VAL A 34 0.99 17.37 -3.65
C VAL A 34 0.98 17.42 -2.13
N ALA A 35 -0.16 17.70 -1.50
CA ALA A 35 -0.25 17.78 -0.04
C ALA A 35 0.15 16.46 0.65
N ASN A 36 -0.23 15.30 0.08
CA ASN A 36 0.20 14.01 0.60
C ASN A 36 1.67 13.71 0.28
N ARG A 37 2.16 14.08 -0.89
CA ARG A 37 3.59 13.95 -1.26
C ARG A 37 4.45 14.69 -0.26
N ASP A 38 4.09 15.91 0.10
CA ASP A 38 4.90 16.73 1.00
C ASP A 38 4.87 16.20 2.44
N ARG A 39 3.76 15.57 2.86
CA ARG A 39 3.64 14.92 4.18
C ARG A 39 4.45 13.63 4.31
N PHE A 40 4.42 12.78 3.27
CA PHE A 40 5.01 11.44 3.27
C PHE A 40 6.39 11.35 2.59
N GLY A 41 6.81 12.39 1.86
CA GLY A 41 7.96 12.33 0.96
C GLY A 41 7.68 11.65 -0.38
N GLY A 42 6.43 11.26 -0.64
CA GLY A 42 5.99 10.72 -1.93
C GLY A 42 4.57 10.17 -1.94
N VAL A 43 4.05 9.90 -3.13
CA VAL A 43 2.72 9.35 -3.37
C VAL A 43 2.74 8.29 -4.46
N THR A 44 1.92 7.26 -4.31
CA THR A 44 1.58 6.32 -5.38
C THR A 44 0.15 6.60 -5.84
N LEU A 45 -0.02 6.91 -7.11
CA LEU A 45 -1.30 7.23 -7.71
C LEU A 45 -1.91 5.99 -8.38
N GLN A 46 -3.24 5.86 -8.31
CA GLN A 46 -3.95 4.68 -8.81
C GLN A 46 -4.53 4.88 -10.21
N GLY A 47 -4.16 3.99 -11.14
CA GLY A 47 -4.79 3.77 -12.44
C GLY A 47 -4.93 5.03 -13.30
N LEU A 48 -6.00 5.08 -14.11
CA LEU A 48 -6.15 6.13 -15.12
C LEU A 48 -6.36 7.52 -14.50
N SER A 49 -7.07 7.62 -13.37
CA SER A 49 -7.18 8.89 -12.64
C SER A 49 -5.81 9.34 -12.13
N GLY A 50 -5.03 8.41 -11.59
CA GLY A 50 -3.67 8.67 -11.14
C GLY A 50 -2.75 9.12 -12.28
N LEU A 51 -2.83 8.47 -13.44
CA LEU A 51 -2.06 8.84 -14.63
C LEU A 51 -2.39 10.26 -15.11
N ARG A 52 -3.67 10.66 -15.09
CA ARG A 52 -4.09 12.03 -15.42
C ARG A 52 -3.49 13.05 -14.46
N VAL A 53 -3.47 12.74 -13.15
CA VAL A 53 -2.82 13.59 -12.14
C VAL A 53 -1.31 13.64 -12.36
N ALA A 54 -0.65 12.50 -12.58
CA ALA A 54 0.78 12.44 -12.89
C ALA A 54 1.14 13.28 -14.12
N ARG A 55 0.37 13.21 -15.21
CA ARG A 55 0.52 14.06 -16.40
C ARG A 55 0.37 15.55 -16.08
N ALA A 56 -0.59 15.92 -15.23
CA ALA A 56 -0.77 17.31 -14.80
C ALA A 56 0.44 17.81 -13.99
N LEU A 57 0.94 16.99 -13.05
CA LEU A 57 2.13 17.30 -12.26
C LEU A 57 3.39 17.37 -13.13
N ALA A 58 3.55 16.46 -14.11
CA ALA A 58 4.67 16.47 -15.04
C ALA A 58 4.72 17.79 -15.84
N ARG A 59 3.58 18.26 -16.37
CA ARG A 59 3.49 19.56 -17.06
C ARG A 59 3.83 20.75 -16.15
N ALA A 60 3.61 20.61 -14.84
CA ALA A 60 3.95 21.62 -13.85
C ALA A 60 5.39 21.51 -13.33
N GLY A 61 6.19 20.53 -13.78
CA GLY A 61 7.53 20.26 -13.24
C GLY A 61 7.54 19.63 -11.85
N GLU A 62 6.43 19.04 -11.43
CA GLU A 62 6.17 18.57 -10.05
C GLU A 62 6.13 17.04 -9.91
N LEU A 63 6.73 16.30 -10.83
CA LEU A 63 6.67 14.83 -10.83
C LEU A 63 7.54 14.15 -9.76
N ARG A 64 8.45 14.89 -9.10
CA ARG A 64 9.33 14.34 -8.06
C ARG A 64 8.51 13.68 -6.96
N GLY A 65 8.88 12.46 -6.56
CA GLY A 65 8.21 11.72 -5.49
C GLY A 65 6.84 11.14 -5.88
N VAL A 66 6.48 11.16 -7.16
CA VAL A 66 5.25 10.56 -7.69
C VAL A 66 5.58 9.21 -8.32
N ASP A 67 4.83 8.19 -7.93
CA ASP A 67 4.82 6.84 -8.49
C ASP A 67 3.40 6.54 -9.03
N LEU A 68 3.28 5.55 -9.93
CA LEU A 68 1.99 5.09 -10.45
C LEU A 68 1.83 3.57 -10.22
N ASP A 69 0.67 3.17 -9.72
CA ASP A 69 0.17 1.79 -9.81
C ASP A 69 -0.88 1.75 -10.93
N PRO A 70 -0.64 1.01 -12.02
CA PRO A 70 -1.62 0.80 -13.09
C PRO A 70 -3.01 0.38 -12.59
N ALA A 71 -3.07 -0.40 -11.51
CA ALA A 71 -4.29 -0.87 -10.89
C ALA A 71 -5.30 -1.51 -11.87
N ALA A 72 -4.83 -2.05 -13.00
CA ALA A 72 -5.67 -2.62 -14.06
C ALA A 72 -6.48 -3.83 -13.55
N TYR A 73 -5.92 -4.55 -12.57
CA TYR A 73 -6.56 -5.64 -11.83
C TYR A 73 -7.83 -5.25 -11.04
N LEU A 74 -8.18 -3.96 -10.98
CA LEU A 74 -9.46 -3.48 -10.45
C LEU A 74 -10.61 -3.49 -11.45
N ALA A 75 -10.33 -3.57 -12.76
CA ALA A 75 -11.35 -3.64 -13.78
C ALA A 75 -12.10 -4.99 -13.64
N ARG A 76 -13.21 -4.99 -12.91
CA ARG A 76 -14.01 -6.19 -12.66
C ARG A 76 -14.58 -6.71 -13.99
N GLY A 77 -14.12 -7.88 -14.43
CA GLY A 77 -14.86 -8.75 -15.35
C GLY A 77 -15.07 -8.25 -16.78
N ARG A 78 -14.36 -7.22 -17.23
CA ARG A 78 -14.26 -6.89 -18.66
C ARG A 78 -12.85 -6.39 -18.96
N PRO A 79 -12.09 -7.04 -19.85
CA PRO A 79 -11.10 -6.32 -20.63
C PRO A 79 -11.90 -5.44 -21.60
N ARG A 80 -12.56 -4.39 -21.10
CA ARG A 80 -13.03 -3.36 -22.01
C ARG A 80 -11.84 -2.42 -22.16
N PRO A 81 -11.22 -2.35 -23.36
CA PRO A 81 -10.33 -1.23 -23.64
C PRO A 81 -11.10 0.07 -23.31
N PRO A 82 -10.41 1.13 -22.86
CA PRO A 82 -11.07 2.39 -22.60
C PRO A 82 -11.81 2.80 -23.88
N VAL A 83 -13.15 2.79 -23.83
CA VAL A 83 -13.96 3.30 -24.93
C VAL A 83 -13.65 4.78 -25.00
N VAL A 84 -12.93 5.18 -26.06
CA VAL A 84 -12.80 6.59 -26.42
C VAL A 84 -14.21 7.04 -26.77
N GLU A 85 -14.73 7.97 -25.98
CA GLU A 85 -16.10 8.46 -26.09
C GLU A 85 -16.25 9.17 -27.45
N GLY A 86 -16.91 8.49 -28.39
CA GLY A 86 -17.17 9.00 -29.72
C GLY A 86 -16.81 8.06 -30.86
N GLN A 87 -17.34 6.84 -30.88
CA GLN A 87 -17.57 6.12 -32.14
C GLN A 87 -18.49 4.92 -31.94
N LEU A 88 -19.37 4.75 -32.93
CA LEU A 88 -20.33 3.70 -33.21
C LEU A 88 -19.97 2.34 -32.57
N GLY A 89 -20.96 1.66 -31.98
CA GLY A 89 -20.85 0.41 -31.22
C GLY A 89 -20.36 -0.82 -31.99
N LEU A 90 -19.20 -0.72 -32.62
CA LEU A 90 -18.40 -1.81 -33.13
C LEU A 90 -17.44 -2.24 -32.03
N GLU A 91 -17.38 -3.54 -31.74
CA GLU A 91 -16.30 -4.14 -30.95
C GLU A 91 -15.01 -4.07 -31.77
N LEU A 92 -14.37 -2.91 -31.75
CA LEU A 92 -13.02 -2.76 -32.26
C LEU A 92 -12.07 -3.41 -31.24
N ASP A 93 -11.26 -4.36 -31.69
CA ASP A 93 -10.08 -4.87 -30.98
C ASP A 93 -9.05 -3.74 -30.86
N LEU A 94 -9.37 -2.75 -30.02
CA LEU A 94 -8.42 -1.71 -29.66
C LEU A 94 -7.31 -2.37 -28.84
N PRO A 95 -6.03 -2.07 -29.13
CA PRO A 95 -4.94 -2.57 -28.33
C PRO A 95 -5.16 -2.18 -26.86
N GLY A 96 -4.84 -3.10 -25.96
CA GLY A 96 -4.87 -2.83 -24.52
C GLY A 96 -4.04 -1.59 -24.21
N PHE A 97 -4.45 -0.82 -23.20
CA PHE A 97 -3.71 0.36 -22.79
C PHE A 97 -2.29 -0.01 -22.33
N ASP A 98 -1.26 0.50 -23.00
CA ASP A 98 0.13 0.25 -22.65
C ASP A 98 0.52 1.07 -21.40
N TRP A 99 0.42 0.42 -20.25
CA TRP A 99 0.83 1.00 -18.97
C TRP A 99 2.33 1.22 -18.87
N VAL A 100 3.15 0.38 -19.51
CA VAL A 100 4.61 0.43 -19.41
C VAL A 100 5.13 1.64 -20.15
N GLU A 101 4.72 1.81 -21.41
CA GLU A 101 5.06 2.97 -22.23
C GLU A 101 4.57 4.27 -21.58
N ALA A 102 3.29 4.33 -21.17
CA ALA A 102 2.73 5.55 -20.57
C ALA A 102 3.44 6.00 -19.28
N GLN A 103 4.01 5.08 -18.51
CA GLN A 103 4.81 5.40 -17.31
C GLN A 103 6.26 5.79 -17.68
N ALA A 104 6.85 5.09 -18.65
CA ALA A 104 8.20 5.33 -19.12
C ALA A 104 8.34 6.70 -19.79
N GLU A 105 7.40 7.07 -20.68
CA GLU A 105 7.35 8.39 -21.33
C GLU A 105 7.21 9.55 -20.33
N LEU A 106 6.52 9.30 -19.22
CA LEU A 106 6.42 10.29 -18.13
C LEU A 106 7.71 10.44 -17.33
N GLY A 107 8.68 9.54 -17.50
CA GLY A 107 9.91 9.54 -16.70
C GLY A 107 9.66 9.19 -15.24
N LEU A 108 8.65 8.36 -14.94
CA LEU A 108 8.41 7.91 -13.57
C LEU A 108 9.59 7.06 -13.06
N PRO A 109 9.97 7.19 -11.77
CA PRO A 109 11.14 6.50 -11.22
C PRO A 109 10.96 4.99 -11.11
N VAL A 110 9.72 4.51 -11.22
CA VAL A 110 9.36 3.09 -11.23
C VAL A 110 8.30 2.88 -12.29
N VAL A 111 8.60 2.03 -13.27
CA VAL A 111 7.64 1.54 -14.25
C VAL A 111 7.12 0.20 -13.78
N ARG A 112 5.79 0.08 -13.63
CA ARG A 112 5.14 -1.13 -13.14
C ARG A 112 4.34 -1.82 -14.23
N SER A 113 4.33 -3.16 -14.25
CA SER A 113 3.40 -3.88 -15.13
C SER A 113 1.96 -3.68 -14.68
N ALA A 114 1.00 -3.89 -15.59
CA ALA A 114 -0.43 -3.73 -15.29
C ALA A 114 -0.91 -4.64 -14.14
N GLY A 115 -0.25 -5.80 -14.00
CA GLY A 115 -0.53 -6.83 -13.01
C GLY A 115 -1.82 -7.59 -13.27
N THR A 116 -1.77 -8.90 -13.12
CA THR A 116 -2.95 -9.78 -13.16
C THR A 116 -3.18 -10.38 -11.78
N ARG A 117 -4.47 -10.53 -11.40
CA ARG A 117 -4.82 -11.19 -10.15
C ARG A 117 -4.54 -12.69 -10.26
N LEU A 118 -3.67 -13.19 -9.39
CA LEU A 118 -3.27 -14.59 -9.30
C LEU A 118 -3.90 -15.21 -8.05
N ARG A 119 -4.75 -16.20 -8.29
CA ARG A 119 -5.31 -17.08 -7.26
C ARG A 119 -4.24 -18.01 -6.72
N ILE A 120 -4.47 -18.52 -5.52
CA ILE A 120 -3.57 -19.47 -4.87
C ILE A 120 -3.43 -20.71 -5.76
N GLY A 121 -2.19 -21.15 -6.00
CA GLY A 121 -1.89 -22.35 -6.78
C GLY A 121 -1.73 -22.12 -8.29
N GLN A 122 -2.01 -20.92 -8.81
CA GLN A 122 -1.75 -20.52 -10.20
C GLN A 122 -0.25 -20.29 -10.45
N LEU A 123 0.53 -21.37 -10.35
CA LEU A 123 1.99 -21.35 -10.41
C LEU A 123 2.50 -21.03 -11.82
N ASP A 124 1.83 -21.54 -12.85
CA ASP A 124 2.26 -21.33 -14.23
C ASP A 124 2.00 -19.89 -14.66
N GLU A 125 0.89 -19.30 -14.25
CA GLU A 125 0.59 -17.88 -14.48
C GLU A 125 1.54 -16.97 -13.69
N LEU A 126 1.90 -17.34 -12.45
CA LEU A 126 2.94 -16.64 -11.68
C LEU A 126 4.28 -16.64 -12.42
N LYS A 127 4.71 -17.81 -12.93
CA LYS A 127 5.95 -17.92 -13.70
C LYS A 127 5.88 -17.10 -14.97
N ALA A 128 4.78 -17.19 -15.71
CA ALA A 128 4.59 -16.44 -16.96
C ALA A 128 4.68 -14.92 -16.72
N GLU A 129 4.03 -14.39 -15.68
CA GLU A 129 4.08 -12.96 -15.35
C GLU A 129 5.50 -12.53 -14.92
N LEU A 130 6.21 -13.34 -14.14
CA LEU A 130 7.58 -13.06 -13.69
C LEU A 130 8.61 -13.09 -14.81
N HIS A 131 8.43 -13.94 -15.83
CA HIS A 131 9.36 -14.09 -16.94
C HIS A 131 8.99 -13.26 -18.18
N ARG A 132 7.81 -12.61 -18.19
CA ARG A 132 7.40 -11.73 -19.29
C ARG A 132 8.46 -10.67 -19.57
N GLU A 133 8.86 -10.54 -20.82
CA GLU A 133 9.84 -9.54 -21.26
C GLU A 133 9.17 -8.19 -21.48
N TYR A 134 9.90 -7.13 -21.16
CA TYR A 134 9.46 -5.75 -21.33
C TYR A 134 10.59 -4.95 -22.00
N PRO A 135 10.27 -3.95 -22.84
CA PRO A 135 11.26 -3.16 -23.57
C PRO A 135 12.10 -2.25 -22.64
N VAL A 136 11.65 -2.04 -21.40
CA VAL A 136 12.32 -1.24 -20.38
C VAL A 136 12.38 -2.01 -19.04
N PRO A 137 13.24 -1.62 -18.09
CA PRO A 137 13.21 -2.17 -16.75
C PRO A 137 11.85 -1.95 -16.07
N VAL A 138 11.18 -3.05 -15.69
CA VAL A 138 9.84 -3.04 -15.08
C VAL A 138 9.87 -3.73 -13.72
N SER A 139 9.21 -3.13 -12.74
CA SER A 139 8.78 -3.84 -11.53
C SER A 139 7.51 -4.63 -11.85
N VAL A 140 7.59 -5.95 -11.79
CA VAL A 140 6.46 -6.83 -12.12
C VAL A 140 5.42 -6.74 -11.01
N THR A 141 4.20 -6.33 -11.36
CA THR A 141 3.10 -6.20 -10.41
C THR A 141 2.42 -7.56 -10.20
N LEU A 142 2.64 -8.16 -9.04
CA LEU A 142 2.00 -9.40 -8.62
C LEU A 142 0.81 -9.09 -7.73
N VAL A 143 -0.40 -9.39 -8.21
CA VAL A 143 -1.63 -9.21 -7.43
C VAL A 143 -2.05 -10.57 -6.89
N LEU A 144 -1.61 -10.89 -5.68
CA LEU A 144 -1.71 -12.23 -5.12
C LEU A 144 -2.87 -12.32 -4.13
N ASP A 145 -3.67 -13.38 -4.23
CA ASP A 145 -4.56 -13.75 -3.13
C ASP A 145 -3.75 -14.07 -1.86
N GLY A 146 -4.23 -13.66 -0.69
CA GLY A 146 -3.47 -13.69 0.57
C GLY A 146 -3.00 -15.09 1.02
N GLY A 147 -3.59 -16.16 0.50
CA GLY A 147 -3.13 -17.52 0.78
C GLY A 147 -1.79 -17.88 0.11
N TRP A 148 -1.28 -17.07 -0.83
CA TRP A 148 0.10 -17.18 -1.33
C TRP A 148 1.13 -16.96 -0.22
N LEU A 149 0.80 -16.15 0.79
CA LEU A 149 1.64 -15.99 2.00
C LEU A 149 1.44 -17.11 3.02
N GLY A 150 0.53 -18.06 2.75
CA GLY A 150 0.28 -19.21 3.59
C GLY A 150 1.50 -20.12 3.75
N SER A 151 1.48 -20.98 4.78
CA SER A 151 2.56 -21.95 5.06
C SER A 151 2.86 -22.87 3.87
N ARG A 152 1.84 -23.26 3.10
CA ARG A 152 1.96 -24.17 1.95
C ARG A 152 2.56 -23.53 0.68
N HIS A 153 2.39 -22.22 0.48
CA HIS A 153 2.71 -21.57 -0.80
C HIS A 153 3.80 -20.51 -0.73
N SER A 154 4.07 -19.94 0.46
CA SER A 154 5.08 -18.89 0.63
C SER A 154 6.51 -19.36 0.32
N GLY A 155 6.79 -20.66 0.44
CA GLY A 155 8.07 -21.27 0.03
C GLY A 155 8.23 -21.21 -1.49
N VAL A 156 7.27 -21.79 -2.21
CA VAL A 156 7.23 -21.81 -3.68
C VAL A 156 7.25 -20.40 -4.26
N LEU A 157 6.46 -19.47 -3.71
CA LEU A 157 6.48 -18.07 -4.15
C LEU A 157 7.89 -17.47 -4.02
N ALA A 158 8.55 -17.67 -2.87
CA ALA A 158 9.90 -17.15 -2.66
C ALA A 158 10.93 -17.80 -3.61
N GLU A 159 10.75 -19.06 -3.98
CA GLU A 159 11.58 -19.74 -4.98
C GLU A 159 11.37 -19.16 -6.38
N GLN A 160 10.13 -18.92 -6.80
CA GLN A 160 9.85 -18.32 -8.10
C GLN A 160 10.39 -16.89 -8.21
N LEU A 161 10.27 -16.10 -7.13
CA LEU A 161 10.86 -14.76 -7.07
C LEU A 161 12.39 -14.80 -7.17
N ARG A 162 13.04 -15.78 -6.53
CA ARG A 162 14.49 -16.00 -6.65
C ARG A 162 14.89 -16.41 -8.05
N ALA A 163 14.15 -17.33 -8.66
CA ALA A 163 14.46 -17.83 -10.00
C ALA A 163 14.30 -16.74 -11.06
N ALA A 164 13.26 -15.91 -10.95
CA ALA A 164 13.01 -14.82 -11.89
C ALA A 164 14.02 -13.66 -11.74
N ASP A 165 14.52 -13.45 -10.53
CA ASP A 165 15.51 -12.40 -10.19
C ASP A 165 15.12 -11.00 -10.71
N ARG A 166 13.87 -10.59 -10.42
CA ARG A 166 13.31 -9.30 -10.86
C ARG A 166 12.81 -8.45 -9.71
N ASP A 167 12.65 -7.17 -10.00
CA ASP A 167 11.96 -6.22 -9.13
C ASP A 167 10.45 -6.52 -9.14
N VAL A 168 9.82 -6.48 -7.96
CA VAL A 168 8.41 -6.87 -7.80
C VAL A 168 7.62 -5.86 -6.97
N SER A 169 6.43 -5.55 -7.46
CA SER A 169 5.41 -4.78 -6.78
C SER A 169 4.29 -5.72 -6.35
N LEU A 170 4.10 -5.90 -5.05
CA LEU A 170 3.15 -6.85 -4.49
C LEU A 170 1.86 -6.13 -4.05
N VAL A 171 0.73 -6.60 -4.55
CA VAL A 171 -0.61 -6.26 -4.06
C VAL A 171 -1.21 -7.51 -3.44
N LEU A 172 -1.58 -7.45 -2.16
CA LEU A 172 -2.19 -8.58 -1.46
C LEU A 172 -3.71 -8.46 -1.43
N GLY A 173 -4.39 -9.40 -2.07
CA GLY A 173 -5.84 -9.51 -2.13
C GLY A 173 -6.40 -10.44 -1.05
N ALA A 174 -7.34 -9.94 -0.25
CA ALA A 174 -8.09 -10.75 0.70
C ALA A 174 -9.44 -10.08 1.01
N PRO A 175 -10.48 -10.84 1.41
CA PRO A 175 -11.72 -10.26 1.91
C PRO A 175 -11.53 -9.38 3.15
N PHE A 176 -10.52 -9.70 3.97
CA PHE A 176 -10.10 -8.99 5.17
C PHE A 176 -8.60 -8.65 5.11
N ASP A 177 -7.98 -8.34 6.25
CA ASP A 177 -6.53 -8.11 6.32
C ASP A 177 -5.75 -9.32 5.76
N PRO A 178 -4.94 -9.16 4.70
CA PRO A 178 -4.17 -10.26 4.13
C PRO A 178 -3.05 -10.77 5.06
N LEU A 179 -2.79 -10.12 6.19
CA LEU A 179 -1.79 -10.50 7.19
C LEU A 179 -2.42 -10.81 8.56
N ASP A 180 -3.63 -11.36 8.54
CA ASP A 180 -4.42 -11.78 9.71
C ASP A 180 -3.92 -13.05 10.45
N SER A 181 -2.71 -13.52 10.16
CA SER A 181 -2.14 -14.70 10.82
C SER A 181 -0.62 -14.67 10.88
N SER A 182 -0.07 -15.36 11.88
CA SER A 182 1.37 -15.47 12.09
C SER A 182 2.11 -16.06 10.88
N TYR A 183 1.55 -17.08 10.25
CA TYR A 183 2.16 -17.70 9.07
C TYR A 183 2.17 -16.78 7.84
N LYS A 184 1.16 -15.90 7.66
CA LYS A 184 1.16 -14.93 6.55
C LYS A 184 2.16 -13.80 6.79
N VAL A 185 2.29 -13.34 8.03
CA VAL A 185 3.35 -12.38 8.43
C VAL A 185 4.73 -12.99 8.20
N ALA A 186 4.97 -14.21 8.67
CA ALA A 186 6.22 -14.94 8.42
C ALA A 186 6.50 -15.16 6.92
N GLY A 187 5.44 -15.42 6.14
CA GLY A 187 5.49 -15.51 4.68
C GLY A 187 5.96 -14.21 4.04
N LEU A 188 5.39 -13.06 4.42
CA LEU A 188 5.83 -11.75 3.93
C LEU A 188 7.28 -11.44 4.36
N GLN A 189 7.64 -11.66 5.63
CA GLN A 189 9.00 -11.47 6.11
C GLN A 189 10.02 -12.33 5.35
N ARG A 190 9.64 -13.53 4.89
CA ARG A 190 10.49 -14.37 4.02
C ARG A 190 10.78 -13.69 2.67
N LEU A 191 9.79 -13.01 2.08
CA LEU A 191 9.97 -12.25 0.83
C LEU A 191 10.84 -11.02 1.06
N LEU A 192 10.63 -10.30 2.17
CA LEU A 192 11.44 -9.14 2.55
C LEU A 192 12.91 -9.52 2.75
N ARG A 193 13.19 -10.63 3.45
CA ARG A 193 14.55 -11.16 3.57
C ARG A 193 15.16 -11.56 2.22
N TRP A 194 14.36 -12.01 1.26
CA TRP A 194 14.85 -12.27 -0.10
C TRP A 194 15.28 -10.96 -0.77
N SER A 195 14.42 -9.94 -0.76
CA SER A 195 14.71 -8.60 -1.31
C SER A 195 16.00 -8.01 -0.74
N THR A 196 16.18 -8.05 0.58
CA THR A 196 17.41 -7.58 1.23
C THR A 196 18.65 -8.36 0.81
N ARG A 197 18.55 -9.69 0.65
CA ARG A 197 19.69 -10.55 0.29
C ARG A 197 20.12 -10.41 -1.17
N THR A 198 19.17 -10.22 -2.08
CA THR A 198 19.46 -10.11 -3.52
C THR A 198 19.65 -8.66 -3.97
N GLY A 199 19.26 -7.68 -3.15
CA GLY A 199 19.22 -6.27 -3.54
C GLY A 199 18.08 -5.96 -4.52
N ARG A 200 17.19 -6.92 -4.82
CA ARG A 200 16.02 -6.72 -5.67
C ARG A 200 14.98 -5.89 -4.95
N ARG A 201 14.27 -5.05 -5.70
CA ARG A 201 13.20 -4.21 -5.16
C ARG A 201 11.98 -5.08 -4.84
N LEU A 202 11.51 -5.01 -3.61
CA LEU A 202 10.17 -5.46 -3.24
C LEU A 202 9.36 -4.25 -2.75
N GLU A 203 8.26 -3.98 -3.42
CA GLU A 203 7.32 -2.90 -3.07
C GLU A 203 6.01 -3.50 -2.58
N LEU A 204 5.42 -2.92 -1.53
CA LEU A 204 4.08 -3.25 -1.10
C LEU A 204 3.12 -2.16 -1.54
N LEU A 205 2.20 -2.50 -2.43
CA LEU A 205 1.17 -1.60 -2.91
C LEU A 205 -0.14 -1.90 -2.20
N ARG A 206 -0.94 -0.85 -1.96
CA ARG A 206 -2.27 -0.97 -1.34
C ARG A 206 -2.23 -1.73 -0.03
N THR A 207 -1.36 -1.28 0.86
CA THR A 207 -1.21 -1.89 2.18
C THR A 207 -1.81 -0.99 3.28
N GLY A 208 -1.95 -1.57 4.47
CA GLY A 208 -2.30 -0.87 5.70
C GLY A 208 -1.04 -0.39 6.46
N PRO A 209 -1.13 -0.18 7.79
CA PRO A 209 0.00 0.31 8.59
C PRO A 209 1.17 -0.69 8.63
N VAL A 210 0.92 -1.97 8.36
CA VAL A 210 1.94 -3.02 8.20
C VAL A 210 2.98 -2.71 7.13
N GLY A 211 2.71 -1.76 6.23
CA GLY A 211 3.72 -1.21 5.32
C GLY A 211 4.91 -0.56 6.03
N ILE A 212 4.69 0.04 7.21
CA ILE A 212 5.74 0.70 7.99
C ILE A 212 6.80 -0.32 8.46
N PRO A 213 6.45 -1.38 9.20
CA PRO A 213 7.44 -2.37 9.59
C PRO A 213 7.98 -3.18 8.41
N ALA A 214 7.25 -3.33 7.31
CA ALA A 214 7.77 -3.94 6.09
C ALA A 214 8.95 -3.15 5.48
N VAL A 215 8.88 -1.82 5.49
CA VAL A 215 9.97 -0.95 5.05
C VAL A 215 11.20 -1.09 5.96
N ALA A 216 11.01 -1.12 7.28
CA ALA A 216 12.09 -1.38 8.23
C ALA A 216 12.72 -2.78 8.05
N ALA A 217 11.95 -3.74 7.53
CA ALA A 217 12.38 -5.11 7.28
C ALA A 217 12.93 -5.36 5.86
N GLY A 218 13.02 -4.34 5.00
CA GLY A 218 13.69 -4.43 3.70
C GLY A 218 12.83 -4.13 2.47
N ALA A 219 11.53 -3.80 2.64
CA ALA A 219 10.74 -3.31 1.50
C ALA A 219 11.33 -1.98 1.00
N ARG A 220 11.46 -1.83 -0.31
CA ARG A 220 11.92 -0.56 -0.91
C ARG A 220 10.87 0.53 -0.81
N LEU A 221 9.61 0.13 -0.88
CA LEU A 221 8.43 0.99 -0.84
C LEU A 221 7.30 0.27 -0.10
N ALA A 222 6.55 1.00 0.72
CA ALA A 222 5.20 0.64 1.09
C ALA A 222 4.23 1.79 0.80
N ALA A 223 3.29 1.58 -0.11
CA ALA A 223 2.25 2.54 -0.45
C ALA A 223 0.98 2.23 0.37
N VAL A 224 0.75 3.05 1.40
CA VAL A 224 -0.30 2.86 2.41
C VAL A 224 -1.55 3.64 2.02
N GLY A 225 -2.69 2.96 1.93
CA GLY A 225 -3.95 3.61 1.59
C GLY A 225 -4.55 4.44 2.74
N LEU A 226 -5.26 5.51 2.41
CA LEU A 226 -6.01 6.35 3.38
C LEU A 226 -7.50 6.00 3.48
N SER A 227 -7.93 4.97 2.75
CA SER A 227 -9.29 4.42 2.77
C SER A 227 -9.25 2.90 2.67
N SER A 228 -10.30 2.22 3.10
CA SER A 228 -10.36 0.75 3.04
C SER A 228 -10.18 0.23 1.60
N SER A 229 -10.76 0.92 0.60
CA SER A 229 -10.60 0.55 -0.82
C SER A 229 -9.18 0.75 -1.36
N THR A 230 -8.40 1.65 -0.77
CA THR A 230 -6.99 1.84 -1.14
C THR A 230 -6.03 0.99 -0.32
N ARG A 231 -6.46 0.48 0.85
CA ARG A 231 -5.65 -0.37 1.76
C ARG A 231 -5.81 -1.86 1.51
N HIS A 232 -6.86 -2.28 0.83
CA HIS A 232 -7.16 -3.69 0.59
C HIS A 232 -7.72 -3.89 -0.82
N LEU A 233 -7.25 -4.95 -1.49
CA LEU A 233 -7.91 -5.48 -2.66
C LEU A 233 -8.95 -6.51 -2.21
N GLY A 234 -10.17 -6.03 -1.95
CA GLY A 234 -11.26 -6.86 -1.44
C GLY A 234 -11.71 -7.97 -2.39
N GLY A 235 -12.10 -9.12 -1.82
CA GLY A 235 -12.92 -10.13 -2.49
C GLY A 235 -14.43 -9.84 -2.34
N PRO A 236 -15.32 -10.59 -3.02
CA PRO A 236 -16.74 -10.55 -2.72
C PRO A 236 -16.96 -10.93 -1.24
N VAL A 237 -17.63 -10.06 -0.48
CA VAL A 237 -18.05 -10.35 0.90
C VAL A 237 -19.52 -10.72 0.87
N ALA A 238 -19.88 -11.89 1.41
CA ALA A 238 -21.27 -12.29 1.54
C ALA A 238 -22.02 -11.23 2.37
N ARG A 239 -23.19 -10.79 1.89
CA ARG A 239 -24.06 -9.92 2.70
C ARG A 239 -24.48 -10.69 3.95
N ARG A 240 -24.49 -10.04 5.11
CA ARG A 240 -25.04 -10.64 6.34
C ARG A 240 -26.50 -10.99 6.09
N ALA A 241 -26.88 -12.21 6.48
CA ALA A 241 -28.23 -12.75 6.29
C ALA A 241 -29.25 -12.15 7.27
N ASP A 242 -28.79 -11.48 8.32
CA ASP A 242 -29.61 -10.93 9.41
C ASP A 242 -30.41 -9.66 9.03
N GLY A 243 -30.16 -9.08 7.85
CA GLY A 243 -30.84 -7.86 7.38
C GLY A 243 -30.49 -6.59 8.19
N VAL A 244 -29.70 -6.71 9.26
CA VAL A 244 -29.30 -5.58 10.10
C VAL A 244 -28.29 -4.74 9.33
N ARG A 245 -28.70 -3.53 8.94
CA ARG A 245 -27.77 -2.58 8.32
C ARG A 245 -26.80 -2.09 9.39
N PRO A 246 -25.49 -2.35 9.27
CA PRO A 246 -24.54 -1.80 10.22
C PRO A 246 -24.57 -0.27 10.13
N ARG A 247 -24.69 0.40 11.28
CA ARG A 247 -24.58 1.86 11.38
C ARG A 247 -23.26 2.30 10.75
N ARG A 248 -23.32 3.34 9.92
CA ARG A 248 -22.14 3.83 9.21
C ARG A 248 -21.53 4.99 9.95
N SER A 249 -20.21 4.99 10.05
CA SER A 249 -19.42 6.10 10.58
C SER A 249 -18.09 6.11 9.85
N PRO A 250 -17.38 7.26 9.84
CA PRO A 250 -16.04 7.34 9.28
C PRO A 250 -15.13 6.27 9.90
N GLN A 251 -14.31 5.62 9.06
CA GLN A 251 -13.14 4.91 9.57
C GLN A 251 -11.99 5.89 9.64
N VAL A 252 -11.34 5.98 10.79
CA VAL A 252 -10.23 6.89 11.05
C VAL A 252 -9.04 6.15 11.64
N PHE A 253 -7.84 6.52 11.21
CA PHE A 253 -6.60 5.99 11.74
C PHE A 253 -6.38 6.53 13.16
N VAL A 254 -6.17 5.64 14.11
CA VAL A 254 -5.83 5.97 15.50
C VAL A 254 -4.34 5.66 15.68
N PRO A 255 -3.45 6.68 15.71
CA PRO A 255 -2.01 6.48 15.77
C PRO A 255 -1.57 5.57 16.92
N ARG A 256 -2.14 5.78 18.11
CA ARG A 256 -1.82 5.01 19.31
C ARG A 256 -2.18 3.53 19.22
N LEU A 257 -3.12 3.16 18.34
CA LEU A 257 -3.50 1.76 18.12
C LEU A 257 -2.86 1.18 16.85
N LEU A 258 -2.15 1.99 16.06
CA LEU A 258 -1.68 1.65 14.72
C LEU A 258 -2.78 0.98 13.87
N ASN A 259 -4.03 1.41 14.00
CA ASN A 259 -5.18 0.79 13.37
C ASN A 259 -6.24 1.81 12.95
N TRP A 260 -7.05 1.45 11.97
CA TRP A 260 -8.27 2.19 11.63
C TRP A 260 -9.45 1.67 12.45
N GLN A 261 -10.09 2.58 13.18
CA GLN A 261 -11.30 2.31 13.95
C GLN A 261 -12.49 3.03 13.35
N ARG A 262 -13.71 2.53 13.59
CA ARG A 262 -14.91 3.31 13.26
C ARG A 262 -15.08 4.39 14.31
N GLY A 263 -15.41 5.60 13.90
CA GLY A 263 -15.52 6.72 14.84
C GLY A 263 -16.55 6.49 15.95
N ILE A 264 -17.63 5.73 15.70
CA ILE A 264 -18.62 5.36 16.72
C ILE A 264 -18.05 4.48 17.83
N ASP A 265 -17.05 3.65 17.52
CA ASP A 265 -16.41 2.74 18.47
C ASP A 265 -15.43 3.50 19.38
N LEU A 266 -15.06 4.74 19.02
CA LEU A 266 -14.15 5.59 19.79
C LEU A 266 -14.86 6.40 20.88
N ARG A 267 -16.19 6.41 20.92
CA ARG A 267 -16.96 7.23 21.87
C ARG A 267 -16.64 6.83 23.31
N GLY A 268 -16.31 7.81 24.15
CA GLY A 268 -16.03 7.58 25.57
C GLY A 268 -14.67 6.92 25.85
N THR A 269 -13.82 6.76 24.83
CA THR A 269 -12.49 6.16 24.98
C THR A 269 -11.40 7.23 25.09
N ALA A 270 -10.32 6.91 25.82
CA ALA A 270 -9.15 7.77 25.96
C ALA A 270 -8.29 7.88 24.68
N VAL A 271 -8.66 7.19 23.60
CA VAL A 271 -7.93 7.21 22.32
C VAL A 271 -8.39 8.32 21.38
N THR A 272 -9.33 9.15 21.83
CA THR A 272 -9.90 10.24 21.02
C THR A 272 -9.02 11.50 20.96
N ASP A 273 -8.07 11.61 21.88
CA ASP A 273 -7.09 12.70 21.89
C ASP A 273 -6.06 12.51 20.78
N CYS A 274 -6.05 13.44 19.83
CA CYS A 274 -5.11 13.41 18.71
C CYS A 274 -4.53 14.81 18.48
N GLY A 275 -3.19 14.90 18.56
CA GLY A 275 -2.43 16.12 18.32
C GLY A 275 -2.05 16.37 16.86
N CYS A 276 -2.60 15.63 15.89
CA CYS A 276 -2.28 15.86 14.48
C CYS A 276 -2.77 17.25 14.04
N ALA A 277 -2.14 17.86 13.03
CA ALA A 277 -2.49 19.21 12.59
C ALA A 277 -3.98 19.38 12.22
N ALA A 278 -4.59 18.35 11.62
CA ALA A 278 -6.02 18.36 11.27
C ALA A 278 -6.95 18.26 12.49
N CYS A 279 -6.51 17.62 13.58
CA CYS A 279 -7.25 17.56 14.84
C CYS A 279 -7.04 18.84 15.67
N ALA A 280 -5.80 19.33 15.75
CA ALA A 280 -5.46 20.59 16.40
C ALA A 280 -6.26 21.77 15.84
N ARG A 281 -6.34 21.89 14.50
CA ARG A 281 -7.12 22.95 13.84
C ARG A 281 -8.62 22.87 14.10
N ALA A 282 -9.17 21.67 14.30
CA ALA A 282 -10.59 21.49 14.54
C ALA A 282 -10.99 21.59 16.03
N GLY A 283 -10.03 21.47 16.95
CA GLY A 283 -10.26 21.57 18.40
C GLY A 283 -10.96 20.38 19.07
N SER A 284 -11.43 19.39 18.31
CA SER A 284 -12.29 18.31 18.82
C SER A 284 -11.68 16.90 18.76
N GLY A 285 -10.40 16.76 18.40
CA GLY A 285 -9.76 15.45 18.25
C GLY A 285 -10.53 14.50 17.32
N LEU A 286 -10.61 13.22 17.71
CA LEU A 286 -11.37 12.18 16.98
C LEU A 286 -12.85 12.13 17.33
N THR A 287 -13.27 12.79 18.42
CA THR A 287 -14.67 12.74 18.91
C THR A 287 -15.68 13.17 17.83
N ARG A 288 -15.30 14.10 16.95
CA ARG A 288 -16.10 14.56 15.80
C ARG A 288 -16.53 13.47 14.82
N PHE A 289 -15.83 12.34 14.80
CA PHE A 289 -16.15 11.20 13.93
C PHE A 289 -17.07 10.18 14.61
N GLY A 290 -17.32 10.36 15.91
CA GLY A 290 -18.25 9.54 16.68
C GLY A 290 -19.69 9.86 16.35
N VAL A 291 -20.10 9.90 15.09
CA VAL A 291 -21.49 10.07 14.66
C VAL A 291 -21.89 8.89 13.78
N ALA A 292 -23.06 8.33 14.05
CA ALA A 292 -23.65 7.26 13.26
C ALA A 292 -24.58 7.84 12.18
N PHE A 293 -24.56 7.22 11.01
CA PHE A 293 -25.38 7.57 9.86
C PHE A 293 -26.11 6.32 9.34
N ASP A 294 -27.38 6.48 8.99
CA ASP A 294 -28.22 5.39 8.50
C ASP A 294 -27.95 5.04 7.02
N SER A 295 -27.49 6.01 6.24
CA SER A 295 -27.32 5.89 4.78
C SER A 295 -25.86 5.92 4.34
N ALA A 296 -25.22 7.08 4.47
CA ALA A 296 -23.84 7.31 4.05
C ALA A 296 -23.19 8.37 4.93
N VAL A 297 -21.87 8.24 5.12
CA VAL A 297 -21.08 9.26 5.79
C VAL A 297 -21.01 10.50 4.88
N PRO A 298 -21.38 11.70 5.38
CA PRO A 298 -21.33 12.95 4.61
C PRO A 298 -19.96 13.18 3.97
N ALA A 299 -19.95 13.76 2.77
CA ALA A 299 -18.71 13.99 2.02
C ALA A 299 -17.71 14.84 2.79
N ALA A 300 -18.17 15.90 3.46
CA ALA A 300 -17.34 16.75 4.31
C ALA A 300 -16.67 15.96 5.45
N LEU A 301 -17.41 15.06 6.11
CA LEU A 301 -16.86 14.25 7.20
C LEU A 301 -15.88 13.18 6.67
N ARG A 302 -16.11 12.63 5.47
CA ARG A 302 -15.15 11.74 4.80
C ARG A 302 -13.86 12.48 4.44
N ALA A 303 -13.96 13.69 3.90
CA ALA A 303 -12.79 14.51 3.58
C ALA A 303 -11.99 14.87 4.86
N ALA A 304 -12.69 15.25 5.94
CA ALA A 304 -12.07 15.53 7.23
C ALA A 304 -11.38 14.29 7.86
N ALA A 305 -11.96 13.09 7.67
CA ALA A 305 -11.37 11.83 8.08
C ALA A 305 -10.11 11.50 7.27
N GLN A 306 -10.16 11.66 5.95
CA GLN A 306 -8.99 11.42 5.08
C GLN A 306 -7.85 12.41 5.37
N GLU A 307 -8.17 13.68 5.62
CA GLU A 307 -7.16 14.67 6.00
C GLU A 307 -6.51 14.33 7.35
N HIS A 308 -7.32 13.94 8.35
CA HIS A 308 -6.82 13.41 9.61
C HIS A 308 -5.90 12.20 9.40
N ASP A 309 -6.38 11.18 8.68
CA ASP A 309 -5.63 9.95 8.41
C ASP A 309 -4.29 10.24 7.73
N SER A 310 -4.28 11.16 6.77
CA SER A 310 -3.07 11.63 6.09
C SER A 310 -2.06 12.21 7.07
N HIS A 311 -2.47 13.16 7.92
CA HIS A 311 -1.60 13.79 8.91
C HIS A 311 -1.14 12.81 10.00
N ALA A 312 -2.06 12.03 10.53
CA ALA A 312 -1.84 11.11 11.63
C ALA A 312 -0.89 9.99 11.22
N LEU A 313 -1.11 9.36 10.06
CA LEU A 313 -0.24 8.32 9.54
C LEU A 313 1.14 8.87 9.14
N ALA A 314 1.20 10.04 8.49
CA ALA A 314 2.49 10.67 8.18
C ALA A 314 3.31 10.98 9.44
N GLY A 315 2.65 11.35 10.54
CA GLY A 315 3.28 11.54 11.84
C GLY A 315 3.94 10.26 12.35
N VAL A 316 3.22 9.14 12.34
CA VAL A 316 3.75 7.82 12.74
C VAL A 316 4.92 7.40 11.85
N VAL A 317 4.76 7.52 10.53
CA VAL A 317 5.82 7.19 9.56
C VAL A 317 7.08 7.99 9.84
N ARG A 318 6.95 9.30 10.09
CA ARG A 318 8.09 10.17 10.36
C ARG A 318 8.76 9.82 11.68
N ALA A 319 7.98 9.56 12.73
CA ALA A 319 8.51 9.16 14.03
C ALA A 319 9.35 7.87 13.91
N VAL A 320 8.78 6.83 13.27
CA VAL A 320 9.47 5.54 13.08
C VAL A 320 10.72 5.69 12.22
N LEU A 321 10.63 6.35 11.06
CA LEU A 321 11.75 6.43 10.12
C LEU A 321 12.84 7.41 10.53
N ALA A 322 12.54 8.37 11.42
CA ALA A 322 13.52 9.28 11.99
C ALA A 322 14.15 8.77 13.30
N ALA A 323 13.62 7.69 13.88
CA ALA A 323 14.19 7.09 15.07
C ALA A 323 15.61 6.56 14.81
N PRO A 324 16.54 6.63 15.78
CA PRO A 324 17.88 6.05 15.65
C PRO A 324 17.85 4.56 15.32
N ASP A 325 16.91 3.82 15.93
CA ASP A 325 16.57 2.45 15.56
C ASP A 325 15.06 2.36 15.24
N PRO A 326 14.70 2.35 13.95
CA PRO A 326 13.29 2.21 13.53
C PRO A 326 12.63 0.90 14.00
N LYS A 327 13.39 -0.17 14.24
CA LYS A 327 12.83 -1.45 14.70
C LYS A 327 12.43 -1.35 16.17
N ASP A 328 13.28 -0.79 17.01
CA ASP A 328 12.98 -0.60 18.43
C ASP A 328 11.79 0.35 18.62
N GLU A 329 11.73 1.44 17.83
CA GLU A 329 10.58 2.35 17.86
C GLU A 329 9.28 1.65 17.43
N LEU A 330 9.34 0.76 16.43
CA LEU A 330 8.19 -0.05 16.04
C LEU A 330 7.78 -1.05 17.13
N ILE A 331 8.74 -1.67 17.83
CA ILE A 331 8.45 -2.56 18.96
C ILE A 331 7.72 -1.78 20.06
N ARG A 332 8.24 -0.61 20.43
CA ARG A 332 7.65 0.29 21.42
C ARG A 332 6.21 0.68 21.05
N LEU A 333 6.00 1.21 19.84
CA LEU A 333 4.67 1.61 19.38
C LEU A 333 3.65 0.45 19.34
N ARG A 334 4.12 -0.78 19.12
CA ARG A 334 3.28 -1.97 19.15
C ARG A 334 2.88 -2.37 20.56
N GLN A 335 3.81 -2.33 21.50
CA GLN A 335 3.55 -2.59 22.91
C GLN A 335 2.55 -1.57 23.45
N ASP A 336 2.78 -0.27 23.20
CA ASP A 336 1.84 0.81 23.55
C ASP A 336 0.44 0.55 22.99
N ALA A 337 0.35 0.11 21.73
CA ALA A 337 -0.93 -0.19 21.08
C ALA A 337 -1.64 -1.38 21.73
N GLN A 338 -0.91 -2.44 22.09
CA GLN A 338 -1.44 -3.64 22.75
C GLN A 338 -1.97 -3.33 24.16
N GLU A 339 -1.20 -2.58 24.96
CA GLU A 339 -1.62 -2.14 26.30
C GLU A 339 -2.89 -1.30 26.23
N LEU A 340 -2.91 -0.30 25.35
CA LEU A 340 -4.06 0.57 25.16
C LEU A 340 -5.29 -0.17 24.64
N ALA A 341 -5.11 -1.15 23.75
CA ALA A 341 -6.21 -1.98 23.26
C ALA A 341 -6.79 -2.86 24.37
N ALA A 342 -5.95 -3.38 25.28
CA ALA A 342 -6.41 -4.12 26.44
C ALA A 342 -7.22 -3.23 27.40
N GLU A 343 -6.81 -1.97 27.60
CA GLU A 343 -7.52 -1.00 28.44
C GLU A 343 -8.87 -0.54 27.85
N THR A 344 -8.95 -0.45 26.52
CA THR A 344 -10.12 0.14 25.82
C THR A 344 -11.03 -0.89 25.17
N GLU A 345 -10.65 -2.17 25.22
CA GLU A 345 -11.31 -3.28 24.53
C GLU A 345 -11.45 -3.07 23.00
N LEU A 346 -10.63 -2.18 22.43
CA LEU A 346 -10.66 -1.89 21.00
C LEU A 346 -9.87 -2.95 20.21
N PRO A 347 -10.38 -3.40 19.05
CA PRO A 347 -9.73 -4.46 18.29
C PRO A 347 -8.43 -3.97 17.63
N LEU A 348 -7.41 -4.82 17.67
CA LEU A 348 -6.15 -4.64 16.96
C LEU A 348 -6.03 -5.56 15.74
N PRO A 349 -5.31 -5.14 14.69
CA PRO A 349 -4.98 -6.01 13.59
C PRO A 349 -3.93 -7.04 14.03
N ARG A 350 -4.15 -8.30 13.68
CA ARG A 350 -3.34 -9.43 14.15
C ARG A 350 -1.86 -9.37 13.75
N TRP A 351 -1.50 -8.61 12.72
CA TRP A 351 -0.08 -8.43 12.37
C TRP A 351 0.70 -7.76 13.50
N LEU A 352 0.04 -6.95 14.37
CA LEU A 352 0.69 -6.33 15.53
C LEU A 352 1.16 -7.36 16.56
N ASP A 353 0.58 -8.56 16.61
CA ASP A 353 1.02 -9.63 17.52
C ASP A 353 2.09 -10.52 16.90
N HIS A 354 2.16 -10.52 15.57
CA HIS A 354 2.90 -11.53 14.80
C HIS A 354 4.14 -11.00 14.10
N TRP A 355 4.29 -9.69 13.99
CA TRP A 355 5.51 -9.11 13.46
C TRP A 355 6.62 -9.29 14.50
N THR A 356 7.77 -9.84 14.14
CA THR A 356 8.90 -9.98 15.07
C THR A 356 10.18 -9.46 14.44
#